data_AF-A0A1M6RE83-F1
#
_entry.id   AF-A0A1M6RE83-F1
#
_cell.length_a   1.000
_cell.length_b   1.000
_cell.length_c   1.000
_cell.angle_alpha   90.00
_cell.angle_beta   90.00
_cell.angle_gamma   90.00
#
_symmetry.space_group_name_H-M   'P 1'
#
loop_
_entity.id
_entity.type
_entity.pdbx_description
1 polymer ?
#
loop_
_entity_poly.entity_id
_entity_poly.type
_entity_poly.pdbx_seq_one_letter_code
_entity_poly.pdbx_strand_id
1 'polypeptide(L)' 'MKKAKIVVLFYSTYGNTYKMAEGVVEGAKSVPGVEVLLRRVIFGTPTRFGNMAAQMKTFIDSMGRLWAKKA' A
#
# COMPACT_ATOMS: atom_id res chain seq x y z
N MET A 1 6.20 -11.03 23.48
CA MET A 1 5.53 -11.51 22.24
C MET A 1 5.90 -10.61 21.07
N LYS A 2 6.11 -11.18 19.88
CA LYS A 2 6.38 -10.41 18.65
C LYS A 2 5.09 -9.72 18.20
N LYS A 3 5.12 -8.40 17.98
CA LYS A 3 3.96 -7.64 17.47
C LYS A 3 3.78 -7.87 15.97
N ALA A 4 2.54 -8.03 15.51
CA ALA A 4 2.20 -8.08 14.09
C ALA A 4 2.27 -6.67 13.50
N LYS A 5 2.94 -6.50 12.35
CA LYS A 5 3.09 -5.19 11.69
C LYS A 5 2.26 -5.15 10.43
N ILE A 6 1.36 -4.17 10.32
CA ILE A 6 0.45 -4.00 9.19
C ILE A 6 0.74 -2.65 8.53
N VAL A 7 0.82 -2.63 7.19
CA VAL A 7 0.86 -1.40 6.41
C VAL A 7 -0.43 -1.28 5.62
N VAL A 8 -1.14 -0.18 5.82
CA VAL A 8 -2.28 0.23 4.99
C VAL A 8 -1.75 1.17 3.91
N LEU A 9 -1.69 0.68 2.67
CA LEU A 9 -1.22 1.42 1.51
C LEU A 9 -2.41 1.88 0.67
N PHE A 10 -2.51 3.18 0.39
CA PHE A 10 -3.65 3.71 -0.37
C PHE A 10 -3.30 4.91 -1.26
N TYR A 11 -4.17 5.21 -2.21
CA TYR A 11 -4.21 6.45 -2.98
C TYR A 11 -5.56 7.13 -2.76
N SER A 12 -5.59 8.46 -2.68
CA SER A 12 -6.85 9.22 -2.65
C SER A 12 -6.64 10.61 -3.23
N THR A 13 -7.50 10.98 -4.18
CA THR A 13 -7.56 12.32 -4.77
C THR A 13 -8.43 13.27 -3.92
N TYR A 14 -9.65 12.84 -3.58
CA TYR A 14 -10.67 13.68 -2.92
C TYR A 14 -10.88 13.34 -1.43
N GLY A 15 -10.09 12.43 -0.86
CA GLY A 15 -10.10 12.13 0.57
C GLY A 15 -11.11 11.08 1.04
N ASN A 16 -12.07 10.64 0.22
CA ASN A 16 -13.00 9.58 0.62
C ASN A 16 -12.28 8.26 0.97
N THR A 17 -11.34 7.85 0.11
CA THR A 17 -10.50 6.66 0.36
C THR A 17 -9.56 6.85 1.56
N TYR A 18 -9.13 8.10 1.82
CA TYR A 18 -8.34 8.41 3.01
C TYR A 18 -9.15 8.15 4.28
N LYS A 19 -10.39 8.64 4.35
CA LYS A 19 -11.29 8.37 5.48
C LYS A 19 -11.55 6.88 5.68
N MET A 20 -11.72 6.12 4.59
CA MET A 20 -11.84 4.66 4.68
C MET A 20 -10.56 4.03 5.24
N ALA A 21 -9.39 4.47 4.78
CA ALA A 21 -8.11 3.96 5.25
C ALA A 21 -7.87 4.27 6.73
N GLU A 22 -8.32 5.43 7.22
CA GLU A 22 -8.32 5.76 8.65
C GLU A 22 -9.19 4.78 9.45
N GLY A 23 -10.39 4.46 8.97
CA GLY A 23 -11.25 3.44 9.60
C GLY A 23 -10.62 2.05 9.64
N VAL A 24 -9.93 1.63 8.57
CA VAL A 24 -9.18 0.36 8.54
C VAL A 24 -8.05 0.37 9.59
N VAL A 25 -7.33 1.48 9.70
CA VAL A 25 -6.25 1.64 10.69
C VAL A 25 -6.79 1.60 12.12
N GLU A 26 -7.92 2.26 12.37
CA GLU A 26 -8.59 2.25 13.68
C GLU A 26 -8.99 0.81 14.07
N GLY A 27 -9.66 0.10 13.16
CA GLY A 27 -10.04 -1.30 13.38
C GLY A 27 -8.83 -2.20 13.65
N ALA A 28 -7.77 -2.07 12.84
CA ALA A 28 -6.55 -2.86 13.02
C ALA A 28 -5.80 -2.55 14.34
N LYS A 29 -5.83 -1.28 14.81
CA LYS A 29 -5.22 -0.88 16.08
C LYS A 29 -5.98 -1.41 17.31
N SER A 30 -7.26 -1.74 17.18
CA SER A 30 -8.06 -2.31 18.27
C SER A 30 -7.59 -3.71 18.70
N VAL A 31 -6.83 -4.40 17.84
CA VAL A 31 -6.34 -5.75 18.11
C VAL A 31 -5.05 -5.71 18.95
N PRO A 32 -5.01 -6.34 20.14
CA PRO A 32 -3.81 -6.38 20.96
C PRO A 32 -2.62 -6.99 20.22
N GLY A 33 -1.45 -6.35 20.32
CA GLY A 33 -0.22 -6.83 19.70
C GLY A 33 -0.06 -6.46 18.22
N VAL A 34 -0.92 -5.61 17.67
CA VAL A 34 -0.81 -5.09 16.29
C VAL A 34 -0.21 -3.68 16.28
N GLU A 35 0.74 -3.45 15.37
CA GLU A 35 1.31 -2.16 15.03
C GLU A 35 0.92 -1.81 13.59
N VAL A 36 0.29 -0.66 13.38
CA VAL A 36 -0.26 -0.28 12.07
C VAL A 36 0.39 1.00 11.55
N LEU A 37 0.82 0.98 10.29
CA LEU A 37 1.36 2.11 9.56
C LEU A 37 0.45 2.48 8.38
N LEU A 38 0.02 3.74 8.30
CA LEU A 38 -0.72 4.27 7.16
C LEU A 38 0.24 4.99 6.19
N ARG A 39 0.18 4.66 4.90
CA ARG A 39 1.05 5.24 3.86
C ARG A 39 0.27 5.56 2.59
N ARG A 40 0.50 6.76 2.06
CA ARG A 40 0.00 7.20 0.75
C ARG A 40 0.99 6.82 -0.33
N VAL A 41 0.49 6.31 -1.45
CA VAL A 41 1.30 6.04 -2.65
C VAL A 41 0.66 6.67 -3.87
N ILE A 42 1.49 7.21 -4.76
CA ILE A 42 1.08 7.73 -6.06
C ILE A 42 2.04 7.14 -7.09
N PHE A 43 1.52 6.40 -8.05
CA PHE A 43 2.27 5.94 -9.22
C PHE A 43 1.77 6.65 -10.46
N GLY A 44 2.68 7.30 -11.19
CA GLY A 44 2.39 7.98 -12.45
C GLY A 44 3.01 7.23 -13.62
N THR A 45 2.22 6.99 -14.67
CA THR A 45 2.66 6.32 -15.90
C THR A 45 1.78 6.79 -17.06
N PRO A 46 2.31 7.00 -18.28
CA PRO A 46 1.44 7.23 -19.43
C PRO A 46 0.61 5.98 -19.72
N THR A 47 -0.59 6.19 -20.29
CA THR A 47 -1.46 5.10 -20.75
C THR A 47 -0.89 4.50 -22.02
N ARG A 48 -0.62 3.19 -22.00
CA ARG A 48 -0.20 2.41 -23.17
C ARG A 48 -1.21 1.30 -23.43
N PHE A 49 -2.09 1.50 -24.42
CA PHE A 49 -3.17 0.57 -24.78
C PHE A 49 -4.02 0.12 -23.57
N GLY A 50 -4.45 1.08 -22.74
CA GLY A 50 -5.25 0.81 -21.54
C GLY A 50 -4.49 0.31 -20.31
N ASN A 51 -3.16 0.17 -20.38
CA ASN A 51 -2.31 -0.30 -19.28
C ASN A 51 -1.21 0.73 -18.92
N MET A 52 -0.45 0.46 -17.85
CA MET A 52 0.79 1.18 -17.55
C MET A 52 1.88 0.92 -18.61
N ALA A 53 2.86 1.81 -18.73
CA ALA A 53 4.02 1.61 -19.58
C ALA A 53 4.86 0.40 -19.12
N ALA A 54 5.44 -0.34 -20.07
CA ALA A 54 6.24 -1.53 -19.79
C ALA A 54 7.39 -1.25 -18.82
N GLN A 55 8.01 -0.07 -18.93
CA GLN A 55 9.08 0.38 -18.03
C GLN A 55 8.61 0.47 -16.57
N MET A 56 7.41 0.99 -16.32
CA MET A 56 6.83 1.05 -14.97
C MET A 56 6.52 -0.36 -14.44
N LYS A 57 5.98 -1.23 -15.30
CA LYS A 57 5.71 -2.62 -14.92
C LYS A 57 6.99 -3.37 -14.56
N THR A 58 8.06 -3.25 -15.35
CA THR A 58 9.37 -3.85 -15.06
C THR A 58 9.96 -3.33 -13.74
N PHE A 59 9.83 -2.03 -13.47
CA PHE A 59 10.24 -1.45 -12.20
C PHE A 59 9.50 -2.11 -11.02
N ILE A 60 8.16 -2.18 -11.07
CA ILE A 60 7.36 -2.83 -10.02
C ILE A 60 7.70 -4.32 -9.88
N ASP A 61 7.86 -5.04 -10.99
CA ASP A 61 8.21 -6.47 -10.98
C ASP A 61 9.58 -6.73 -10.35
N SER A 62 10.53 -5.83 -10.55
CA SER A 62 11.85 -5.91 -9.92
C SER A 62 11.78 -5.79 -8.38
N MET A 63 10.72 -5.18 -7.85
CA MET A 63 10.51 -5.05 -6.40
C MET A 63 10.01 -6.35 -5.74
N GLY A 64 9.74 -7.42 -6.49
CA GLY A 64 9.28 -8.70 -5.94
C GLY A 64 10.23 -9.31 -4.90
N ARG A 65 11.56 -9.12 -5.04
CA ARG A 65 12.54 -9.56 -4.04
C ARG A 65 12.43 -8.77 -2.73
N LEU A 66 12.11 -7.47 -2.79
CA LEU A 66 11.89 -6.65 -1.61
C LEU A 66 10.61 -7.09 -0.87
N TRP A 67 9.58 -7.46 -1.63
CA TRP A 67 8.36 -8.04 -1.08
C TRP A 67 8.65 -9.37 -0.38
N ALA A 68 9.29 -10.33 -1.06
CA ALA A 68 9.61 -11.64 -0.51
C ALA A 68 10.52 -11.61 0.73
N LYS A 69 11.42 -10.61 0.83
CA LYS A 69 12.33 -10.46 1.99
C LYS A 69 11.61 -10.15 3.31
N LYS A 70 10.39 -9.61 3.25
CA LYS A 70 9.62 -9.17 4.44
C LYS A 70 8.13 -9.59 4.40
N ALA A 71 7.76 -10.48 3.49
CA ALA A 71 6.46 -11.14 3.47
C ALA A 71 6.34 -12.14 4.63
#